data_AF-A0A6C2DTN1-F1
#
_entry.id   AF-A0A6C2DTN1-F1
#
_cell.length_a   1.000
_cell.length_b   1.000
_cell.length_c   1.000
_cell.angle_alpha   90.00
_cell.angle_beta   90.00
_cell.angle_gamma   90.00
#
_symmetry.space_group_name_H-M   'P 1'
#
loop_
_entity.id
_entity.type
_entity.pdbx_description
1 polymer ?
#
loop_
_entity_poly.entity_id
_entity_poly.type
_entity_poly.pdbx_seq_one_letter_code
_entity_poly.pdbx_strand_id
1 'polypeptide(L)'
;MLKTDPSKELLGEMISQHGVQFKFRTEQISLWDKVLSQSTYAPVNYTNESIDYQWIYQQGHGGCWLDISLIIYWNNVPSAIWPLSLSLKDEQYILSSHGLPILPPLIIKDCPKKSRKTLVKICLDIANTIAQFTEIDFWQSSESFGNNISLSEWHVESMRLGAEAILRHELYLDISPHINDIKSGFRKSYKSLVSVGTRLWSIELLENSNTTVWDEFRNLHLQVSGRITRSIASWDIQLEHIRNGNAFLVYLRNNIGEMVGGGLFNLSHDEGVYSVGAYDRKLFNNYSLGHIVQYKAIEEMKTRNIKWYKLGSRRFISESPKPTEKEISISEFKHGFASHLFPHLLLRHPSQSKRDN
;
A
#
# COMPACT_ATOMS: atom_id res chain seq x y z
N MET A 1 -19.43 19.45 -28.49
CA MET A 1 -18.10 18.88 -28.84
C MET A 1 -18.09 17.49 -28.26
N LEU A 2 -18.09 16.44 -29.09
CA LEU A 2 -18.08 15.04 -28.62
C LEU A 2 -16.80 14.87 -27.78
N LYS A 3 -16.93 14.67 -26.46
CA LYS A 3 -15.79 14.36 -25.61
C LYS A 3 -15.24 13.02 -26.07
N THR A 4 -14.01 13.01 -26.55
CA THR A 4 -13.27 11.78 -26.77
C THR A 4 -12.98 11.16 -25.41
N ASP A 5 -13.40 9.92 -25.20
CA ASP A 5 -13.02 9.18 -24.01
C ASP A 5 -11.48 9.15 -23.89
N PRO A 6 -10.93 9.33 -22.68
CA PRO A 6 -9.49 9.34 -22.47
C PRO A 6 -8.91 7.98 -22.88
N SER A 7 -8.03 7.99 -23.88
CA SER A 7 -7.17 6.85 -24.19
C SER A 7 -5.80 7.04 -23.52
N LYS A 8 -5.04 5.96 -23.41
CA LYS A 8 -3.68 6.01 -22.86
C LYS A 8 -2.76 6.90 -23.71
N GLU A 9 -2.94 6.87 -25.02
CA GLU A 9 -2.20 7.69 -25.99
C GLU A 9 -2.51 9.18 -25.78
N LEU A 10 -3.80 9.54 -25.69
CA LEU A 10 -4.22 10.92 -25.45
C LEU A 10 -3.66 11.46 -24.13
N LEU A 11 -3.74 10.67 -23.05
CA LEU A 11 -3.16 11.04 -21.76
C LEU A 11 -1.63 11.17 -21.85
N GLY A 12 -0.98 10.32 -22.63
CA GLY A 12 0.47 10.41 -22.91
C GLY A 12 0.85 11.70 -23.64
N GLU A 13 0.07 12.14 -24.61
CA GLU A 13 0.25 13.43 -25.30
C GLU A 13 0.10 14.60 -24.32
N MET A 14 -0.93 14.58 -23.47
CA MET A 14 -1.14 15.61 -22.44
C MET A 14 0.02 15.67 -21.45
N ILE A 15 0.54 14.53 -21.00
CA ILE A 15 1.72 14.47 -20.12
C ILE A 15 2.94 15.07 -20.82
N SER A 16 3.15 14.77 -22.10
CA SER A 16 4.29 15.27 -22.88
C SER A 16 4.31 16.80 -22.99
N GLN A 17 3.14 17.45 -22.99
CA GLN A 17 3.01 18.91 -23.05
C GLN A 17 3.61 19.63 -21.83
N HIS A 18 3.81 18.92 -20.71
CA HIS A 18 4.49 19.45 -19.51
C HIS A 18 6.03 19.44 -19.64
N GLY A 19 6.57 19.11 -20.81
CA GLY A 19 8.02 19.15 -21.08
C GLY A 19 8.80 18.07 -20.36
N VAL A 20 8.15 16.97 -19.99
CA VAL A 20 8.76 15.84 -19.30
C VAL A 20 8.93 14.65 -20.23
N GLN A 21 10.11 14.03 -20.20
CA GLN A 21 10.33 12.74 -20.85
C GLN A 21 9.87 11.63 -19.91
N PHE A 22 9.08 10.69 -20.41
CA PHE A 22 8.60 9.56 -19.63
C PHE A 22 8.51 8.28 -20.48
N LYS A 23 8.32 7.16 -19.79
CA LYS A 23 7.82 5.90 -20.36
C LYS A 23 6.72 5.35 -19.46
N PHE A 24 5.75 4.62 -20.01
CA PHE A 24 4.75 3.96 -19.19
C PHE A 24 5.36 2.74 -18.48
N ARG A 25 4.94 2.50 -17.23
CA ARG A 25 5.37 1.33 -16.43
C ARG A 25 5.18 0.02 -17.19
N THR A 26 4.01 -0.14 -17.81
CA THR A 26 3.61 -1.36 -18.53
C THR A 26 4.53 -1.71 -19.71
N GLU A 27 5.30 -0.75 -20.22
CA GLU A 27 6.24 -0.95 -21.32
C GLU A 27 7.67 -1.24 -20.82
N GLN A 28 7.94 -1.02 -19.54
CA GLN A 28 9.28 -0.99 -18.95
C GLN A 28 9.28 -1.48 -17.50
N ILE A 29 8.62 -2.61 -17.23
CA ILE A 29 8.44 -3.17 -15.88
C ILE A 29 9.78 -3.35 -15.14
N SER A 30 10.78 -3.93 -15.80
CA SER A 30 12.11 -4.13 -15.19
C SER A 30 12.85 -2.82 -14.90
N LEU A 31 12.61 -1.76 -15.69
CA LEU A 31 13.19 -0.45 -15.42
C LEU A 31 12.53 0.19 -14.19
N TRP A 32 11.23 -0.02 -14.00
CA TRP A 32 10.52 0.44 -12.80
C TRP A 32 11.17 -0.11 -11.52
N ASP A 33 11.42 -1.42 -11.45
CA ASP A 33 12.08 -2.05 -10.29
C ASP A 33 13.50 -1.51 -10.09
N LYS A 34 14.23 -1.30 -11.20
CA LYS A 34 15.56 -0.68 -11.14
C LYS A 34 15.50 0.72 -10.51
N VAL A 35 14.54 1.56 -10.89
CA VAL A 35 14.38 2.91 -10.33
C VAL A 35 13.93 2.84 -8.87
N LEU A 36 12.99 1.94 -8.53
CA LEU A 36 12.55 1.71 -7.15
C LEU A 36 13.73 1.35 -6.23
N SER A 37 14.64 0.47 -6.69
CA SER A 37 15.82 0.06 -5.92
C SER A 37 16.83 1.19 -5.65
N GLN A 38 16.74 2.31 -6.39
CA GLN A 38 17.59 3.49 -6.22
C GLN A 38 16.98 4.55 -5.29
N SER A 39 15.77 4.30 -4.78
CA SER A 39 15.14 5.15 -3.76
C SER A 39 15.81 4.96 -2.39
N THR A 40 15.68 5.94 -1.50
CA THR A 40 16.19 5.84 -0.12
C THR A 40 15.42 4.80 0.71
N TYR A 41 14.16 4.57 0.33
CA TYR A 41 13.22 3.66 0.97
C TYR A 41 12.22 3.25 -0.11
N ALA A 42 12.05 1.94 -0.31
CA ALA A 42 11.11 1.38 -1.26
C ALA A 42 9.86 0.90 -0.50
N PRO A 43 8.75 1.65 -0.45
CA PRO A 43 7.53 1.15 0.16
C PRO A 43 6.82 0.15 -0.76
N VAL A 44 6.07 -0.80 -0.18
CA VAL A 44 5.42 -1.89 -0.91
C VAL A 44 4.45 -1.36 -1.96
N ASN A 45 3.77 -0.26 -1.69
CA ASN A 45 2.78 0.33 -2.60
C ASN A 45 3.37 0.85 -3.94
N TYR A 46 4.70 0.93 -4.08
CA TYR A 46 5.37 1.25 -5.34
C TYR A 46 5.87 0.02 -6.10
N THR A 47 5.79 -1.20 -5.54
CA THR A 47 6.27 -2.40 -6.25
C THR A 47 5.34 -2.76 -7.40
N ASN A 48 5.87 -3.40 -8.44
CA ASN A 48 5.06 -3.90 -9.55
C ASN A 48 3.97 -4.86 -9.04
N GLU A 49 4.30 -5.72 -8.09
CA GLU A 49 3.39 -6.68 -7.44
C GLU A 49 2.20 -5.96 -6.78
N SER A 50 2.47 -4.93 -5.98
CA SER A 50 1.39 -4.19 -5.31
C SER A 50 0.50 -3.49 -6.33
N ILE A 51 1.09 -2.89 -7.36
CA ILE A 51 0.35 -2.17 -8.40
C ILE A 51 -0.54 -3.15 -9.19
N ASP A 52 0.02 -4.27 -9.64
CA ASP A 52 -0.70 -5.28 -10.42
C ASP A 52 -1.82 -5.93 -9.60
N TYR A 53 -1.59 -6.18 -8.30
CA TYR A 53 -2.65 -6.64 -7.40
C TYR A 53 -3.78 -5.62 -7.27
N GLN A 54 -3.47 -4.34 -7.01
CA GLN A 54 -4.50 -3.31 -6.88
C GLN A 54 -5.29 -3.17 -8.18
N TRP A 55 -4.60 -3.18 -9.32
CA TRP A 55 -5.24 -3.16 -10.63
C TRP A 55 -6.26 -4.29 -10.81
N ILE A 56 -5.85 -5.55 -10.63
CA ILE A 56 -6.72 -6.72 -10.77
C ILE A 56 -7.85 -6.69 -9.74
N TYR A 57 -7.54 -6.31 -8.50
CA TYR A 57 -8.52 -6.16 -7.44
C TYR A 57 -9.61 -5.17 -7.84
N GLN A 58 -9.24 -3.99 -8.35
CA GLN A 58 -10.19 -2.96 -8.76
C GLN A 58 -11.01 -3.36 -9.98
N GLN A 59 -10.41 -4.01 -10.99
CA GLN A 59 -11.15 -4.54 -12.13
C GLN A 59 -12.24 -5.55 -11.71
N GLY A 60 -11.96 -6.35 -10.68
CA GLY A 60 -12.96 -7.24 -10.07
C GLY A 60 -14.15 -6.54 -9.40
N HIS A 61 -14.05 -5.23 -9.14
CA HIS A 61 -15.10 -4.37 -8.58
C HIS A 61 -15.77 -3.46 -9.63
N GLY A 62 -15.56 -3.73 -10.92
CA GLY A 62 -16.17 -3.03 -12.05
C GLY A 62 -15.54 -1.67 -12.38
N GLY A 63 -16.13 -1.01 -13.38
CA GLY A 63 -15.60 0.22 -13.97
C GLY A 63 -14.55 -0.03 -15.05
N CYS A 64 -14.23 1.02 -15.81
CA CYS A 64 -13.14 1.02 -16.78
C CYS A 64 -11.91 1.62 -16.10
N TRP A 65 -10.75 0.97 -16.26
CA TRP A 65 -9.51 1.38 -15.62
C TRP A 65 -8.41 1.56 -16.66
N LEU A 66 -7.55 2.56 -16.48
CA LEU A 66 -6.37 2.84 -17.28
C LEU A 66 -5.15 2.98 -16.38
N ASP A 67 -4.13 2.13 -16.58
CA ASP A 67 -2.82 2.28 -15.92
C ASP A 67 -1.97 3.25 -16.75
N ILE A 68 -1.76 4.42 -16.16
CA ILE A 68 -0.96 5.52 -16.70
C ILE A 68 0.25 5.80 -15.80
N SER A 69 0.74 4.77 -15.09
CA SER A 69 1.93 4.89 -14.24
C SER A 69 3.16 5.21 -15.07
N LEU A 70 3.99 6.12 -14.55
CA LEU A 70 5.07 6.73 -15.30
C LEU A 70 6.44 6.43 -14.70
N ILE A 71 7.42 6.13 -15.56
CA ILE A 71 8.84 6.27 -15.29
C ILE A 71 9.26 7.61 -15.85
N ILE A 72 9.63 8.55 -14.99
CA ILE A 72 9.94 9.93 -15.34
C ILE A 72 11.45 10.13 -15.45
N TYR A 73 11.89 10.73 -16.55
CA TYR A 73 13.28 11.02 -16.82
C TYR A 73 13.61 12.48 -16.47
N TRP A 74 14.79 12.68 -15.89
CA TRP A 74 15.40 13.99 -15.66
C TRP A 74 16.81 13.97 -16.24
N ASN A 75 17.11 14.89 -17.16
CA ASN A 75 18.39 14.91 -17.90
C ASN A 75 18.73 13.54 -18.53
N ASN A 76 17.75 12.90 -19.18
CA ASN A 76 17.85 11.55 -19.78
C ASN A 76 18.14 10.40 -18.80
N VAL A 77 18.08 10.64 -17.48
CA VAL A 77 18.22 9.61 -16.45
C VAL A 77 16.84 9.30 -15.85
N PRO A 78 16.40 8.03 -15.82
CA PRO A 78 15.15 7.66 -15.16
C PRO A 78 15.27 7.96 -13.65
N SER A 79 14.55 8.97 -13.20
CA SER A 79 14.78 9.65 -11.92
C SER A 79 13.61 9.53 -10.96
N ALA A 80 12.42 9.18 -11.44
CA ALA A 80 11.28 8.93 -10.57
C ALA A 80 10.33 7.88 -11.17
N ILE A 81 9.58 7.22 -10.30
CA ILE A 81 8.43 6.38 -10.65
C ILE A 81 7.18 6.94 -10.00
N TRP A 82 6.06 6.90 -10.71
CA TRP A 82 4.81 7.49 -10.22
C TRP A 82 3.62 6.57 -10.54
N PRO A 83 3.09 5.85 -9.53
CA PRO A 83 1.92 4.99 -9.70
C PRO A 83 0.69 5.86 -9.95
N LEU A 84 0.05 5.70 -11.10
CA LEU A 84 -1.07 6.55 -11.50
C LEU A 84 -2.04 5.76 -12.36
N SER A 85 -3.33 5.96 -12.10
CA SER A 85 -4.41 5.36 -12.85
C SER A 85 -5.59 6.32 -12.97
N LEU A 86 -6.28 6.23 -14.09
CA LEU A 86 -7.57 6.88 -14.30
C LEU A 86 -8.65 5.80 -14.42
N SER A 87 -9.75 5.96 -13.70
CA SER A 87 -10.89 5.05 -13.82
C SER A 87 -12.18 5.80 -14.07
N LEU A 88 -13.09 5.18 -14.82
CA LEU A 88 -14.48 5.60 -14.96
C LEU A 88 -15.36 4.60 -14.23
N LYS A 89 -16.01 5.04 -13.15
CA LYS A 89 -16.90 4.22 -12.33
C LYS A 89 -18.10 5.04 -11.90
N ASP A 90 -19.29 4.46 -12.02
CA ASP A 90 -20.55 5.13 -11.69
C ASP A 90 -20.68 6.50 -12.39
N GLU A 91 -20.29 6.55 -13.68
CA GLU A 91 -20.26 7.74 -14.55
C GLU A 91 -19.31 8.87 -14.08
N GLN A 92 -18.43 8.59 -13.10
CA GLN A 92 -17.47 9.54 -12.58
C GLN A 92 -16.03 9.10 -12.85
N TYR A 93 -15.21 10.05 -13.32
CA TYR A 93 -13.78 9.84 -13.42
C TYR A 93 -13.12 9.95 -12.05
N ILE A 94 -12.15 9.08 -11.78
CA ILE A 94 -11.36 9.07 -10.56
C ILE A 94 -9.89 8.95 -10.94
N LEU A 95 -9.10 9.97 -10.59
CA LEU A 95 -7.65 9.94 -10.68
C LEU A 95 -7.08 9.41 -9.36
N SER A 96 -6.30 8.33 -9.42
CA SER A 96 -5.89 7.55 -8.25
C SER A 96 -4.56 6.83 -8.48
N SER A 97 -4.01 6.21 -7.44
CA SER A 97 -3.01 5.14 -7.56
C SER A 97 -3.72 3.79 -7.39
N HIS A 98 -4.39 3.36 -8.46
CA HIS A 98 -5.09 2.07 -8.56
C HIS A 98 -6.18 1.91 -7.51
N GLY A 99 -7.00 2.95 -7.37
CA GLY A 99 -8.14 3.02 -6.45
C GLY A 99 -7.80 3.44 -5.01
N LEU A 100 -6.54 3.79 -4.75
CA LEU A 100 -6.10 4.51 -3.55
C LEU A 100 -5.82 5.98 -3.90
N PRO A 101 -5.79 6.91 -2.92
CA PRO A 101 -5.33 8.27 -3.18
C PRO A 101 -3.96 8.28 -3.88
N ILE A 102 -3.73 9.25 -4.74
CA ILE A 102 -2.50 9.36 -5.54
C ILE A 102 -1.28 9.37 -4.60
N LEU A 103 -0.34 8.49 -4.88
CA LEU A 103 0.95 8.48 -4.22
C LEU A 103 1.86 9.56 -4.85
N PRO A 104 2.70 10.26 -4.07
CA PRO A 104 3.69 11.16 -4.65
C PRO A 104 4.66 10.39 -5.57
N PRO A 105 5.31 11.03 -6.55
CA PRO A 105 6.36 10.38 -7.32
C PRO A 105 7.50 9.96 -6.38
N LEU A 106 7.93 8.70 -6.46
CA LEU A 106 9.09 8.21 -5.73
C LEU A 106 10.35 8.54 -6.51
N ILE A 107 11.16 9.45 -5.99
CA ILE A 107 12.33 10.00 -6.66
C ILE A 107 13.61 9.34 -6.13
N ILE A 108 14.50 8.90 -7.03
CA ILE A 108 15.78 8.25 -6.68
C ILE A 108 16.62 9.11 -5.74
N LYS A 109 17.43 8.47 -4.88
CA LYS A 109 18.25 9.14 -3.86
C LYS A 109 19.19 10.20 -4.44
N ASP A 110 19.77 9.96 -5.60
CA ASP A 110 20.81 10.82 -6.18
C ASP A 110 20.24 12.00 -7.01
N CYS A 111 18.91 12.16 -7.06
CA CYS A 111 18.30 13.31 -7.72
C CYS A 111 18.57 14.61 -6.93
N PRO A 112 19.13 15.66 -7.56
CA PRO A 112 19.41 16.94 -6.90
C PRO A 112 18.15 17.61 -6.33
N LYS A 113 18.26 18.31 -5.19
CA LYS A 113 17.12 18.96 -4.51
C LYS A 113 16.30 19.89 -5.43
N LYS A 114 16.98 20.71 -6.24
CA LYS A 114 16.32 21.60 -7.21
C LYS A 114 15.49 20.81 -8.23
N SER A 115 16.04 19.70 -8.74
CA SER A 115 15.36 18.81 -9.68
C SER A 115 14.17 18.10 -9.05
N ARG A 116 14.28 17.64 -7.79
CA ARG A 116 13.17 17.01 -7.05
C ARG A 116 11.96 17.94 -6.97
N LYS A 117 12.18 19.20 -6.60
CA LYS A 117 11.13 20.22 -6.53
C LYS A 117 10.47 20.44 -7.89
N THR A 118 11.27 20.52 -8.97
CA THR A 118 10.72 20.68 -10.32
C THR A 118 9.90 19.47 -10.75
N LEU A 119 10.37 18.25 -10.52
CA LEU A 119 9.65 17.02 -10.82
C LEU A 119 8.31 16.93 -10.08
N VAL A 120 8.30 17.27 -8.79
CA VAL A 120 7.06 17.33 -7.99
C VAL A 120 6.04 18.29 -8.61
N LYS A 121 6.47 19.50 -8.97
CA LYS A 121 5.59 20.49 -9.61
C LYS A 121 4.99 19.96 -10.91
N ILE A 122 5.83 19.39 -11.78
CA ILE A 122 5.40 18.77 -13.03
C ILE A 122 4.34 17.68 -12.76
N CYS A 123 4.55 16.81 -11.78
CA CYS A 123 3.57 15.78 -11.43
C CYS A 123 2.25 16.39 -10.93
N LEU A 124 2.29 17.42 -10.09
CA LEU A 124 1.08 18.13 -9.63
C LEU A 124 0.34 18.79 -10.81
N ASP A 125 1.07 19.42 -11.74
CA ASP A 125 0.50 20.05 -12.93
C ASP A 125 -0.13 19.02 -13.89
N ILE A 126 0.52 17.87 -14.07
CA ILE A 126 -0.03 16.73 -14.82
C ILE A 126 -1.34 16.24 -14.17
N ALA A 127 -1.35 16.00 -12.86
CA ALA A 127 -2.53 15.54 -12.15
C ALA A 127 -3.70 16.53 -12.29
N ASN A 128 -3.43 17.83 -12.15
CA ASN A 128 -4.43 18.88 -12.35
C ASN A 128 -4.94 18.95 -13.79
N THR A 129 -4.05 18.80 -14.77
CA THR A 129 -4.41 18.83 -16.19
C THR A 129 -5.32 17.65 -16.56
N ILE A 130 -4.99 16.45 -16.07
CA ILE A 130 -5.85 15.26 -16.25
C ILE A 130 -7.19 15.49 -15.55
N ALA A 131 -7.17 15.95 -14.29
CA ALA A 131 -8.38 16.19 -13.52
C ALA A 131 -9.32 17.21 -14.19
N GLN A 132 -8.78 18.31 -14.73
CA GLN A 132 -9.56 19.30 -15.49
C GLN A 132 -10.15 18.72 -16.78
N PHE A 133 -9.35 17.96 -17.54
CA PHE A 133 -9.82 17.31 -18.77
C PHE A 133 -10.96 16.33 -18.52
N THR A 134 -10.89 15.61 -17.39
CA THR A 134 -11.91 14.63 -16.98
C THR A 134 -13.02 15.22 -16.09
N GLU A 135 -13.05 16.53 -15.89
CA GLU A 135 -14.04 17.22 -15.04
C GLU A 135 -14.13 16.68 -13.60
N ILE A 136 -12.99 16.28 -13.04
CA ILE A 136 -12.88 15.94 -11.62
C ILE A 136 -12.79 17.26 -10.84
N ASP A 137 -13.71 17.53 -9.93
CA ASP A 137 -13.70 18.77 -9.12
C ASP A 137 -12.56 18.82 -8.09
N PHE A 138 -12.26 17.67 -7.48
CA PHE A 138 -11.17 17.51 -6.54
C PHE A 138 -10.56 16.11 -6.66
N TRP A 139 -9.25 16.03 -6.52
CA TRP A 139 -8.54 14.77 -6.46
C TRP A 139 -7.77 14.66 -5.14
N GLN A 140 -7.43 13.43 -4.75
CA GLN A 140 -6.78 13.16 -3.48
C GLN A 140 -5.41 12.55 -3.70
N SER A 141 -4.45 12.98 -2.88
CA SER A 141 -3.15 12.31 -2.73
C SER A 141 -2.91 11.93 -1.29
N SER A 142 -2.06 10.94 -1.05
CA SER A 142 -1.67 10.53 0.29
C SER A 142 -0.16 10.40 0.44
N GLU A 143 0.38 10.98 1.51
CA GLU A 143 1.78 10.87 1.88
C GLU A 143 1.92 10.09 3.18
N SER A 144 2.53 8.91 3.09
CA SER A 144 2.91 8.04 4.22
C SER A 144 4.37 8.27 4.61
N PHE A 145 4.79 7.64 5.71
CA PHE A 145 6.20 7.53 6.09
C PHE A 145 7.05 7.05 4.90
N GLY A 146 8.09 7.82 4.58
CA GLY A 146 9.03 7.55 3.49
C GLY A 146 10.50 7.55 3.94
N ASN A 147 10.76 7.17 5.20
CA ASN A 147 12.08 7.25 5.83
C ASN A 147 12.70 8.67 5.79
N ASN A 148 11.88 9.68 6.04
CA ASN A 148 12.29 11.07 6.14
C ASN A 148 11.65 11.74 7.36
N ILE A 149 12.35 12.72 7.95
CA ILE A 149 11.91 13.41 9.18
C ILE A 149 11.05 14.64 8.84
N SER A 150 11.28 15.27 7.69
CA SER A 150 10.55 16.46 7.25
C SER A 150 9.38 16.12 6.34
N LEU A 151 8.42 17.04 6.25
CA LEU A 151 7.43 17.08 5.17
C LEU A 151 8.15 17.09 3.82
N SER A 152 7.57 16.42 2.82
CA SER A 152 8.19 16.32 1.51
C SER A 152 7.94 17.57 0.65
N GLU A 153 8.66 17.69 -0.47
CA GLU A 153 8.36 18.72 -1.48
C GLU A 153 6.94 18.54 -2.06
N TRP A 154 6.42 17.30 -2.14
CA TRP A 154 5.04 17.05 -2.57
C TRP A 154 4.07 17.76 -1.64
N HIS A 155 4.21 17.59 -0.33
CA HIS A 155 3.39 18.29 0.65
C HIS A 155 3.51 19.82 0.48
N VAL A 156 4.73 20.35 0.46
CA VAL A 156 4.96 21.81 0.38
C VAL A 156 4.32 22.43 -0.86
N GLU A 157 4.51 21.81 -2.03
CA GLU A 157 3.96 22.33 -3.28
C GLU A 157 2.45 22.11 -3.39
N SER A 158 1.91 21.02 -2.82
CA SER A 158 0.47 20.80 -2.70
C SER A 158 -0.19 21.93 -1.88
N MET A 159 0.37 22.28 -0.73
CA MET A 159 -0.16 23.36 0.11
C MET A 159 -0.10 24.72 -0.61
N ARG A 160 0.95 24.98 -1.41
CA ARG A 160 1.05 26.20 -2.23
C ARG A 160 -0.06 26.31 -3.27
N LEU A 161 -0.53 25.17 -3.79
CA LEU A 161 -1.63 25.10 -4.76
C LEU A 161 -3.02 25.12 -4.11
N GLY A 162 -3.10 25.28 -2.78
CA GLY A 162 -4.35 25.37 -2.03
C GLY A 162 -4.93 24.02 -1.61
N ALA A 163 -4.12 22.97 -1.55
CA ALA A 163 -4.57 21.68 -1.03
C ALA A 163 -4.94 21.78 0.47
N GLU A 164 -5.97 21.05 0.86
CA GLU A 164 -6.33 20.85 2.27
C GLU A 164 -5.61 19.61 2.80
N ALA A 165 -4.92 19.73 3.94
CA ALA A 165 -4.23 18.62 4.59
C ALA A 165 -5.05 18.04 5.74
N ILE A 166 -5.30 16.74 5.67
CA ILE A 166 -6.04 15.97 6.66
C ILE A 166 -5.07 14.98 7.31
N LEU A 167 -4.82 15.16 8.61
CA LEU A 167 -3.96 14.28 9.39
C LEU A 167 -4.65 12.94 9.69
N ARG A 168 -3.96 11.86 9.33
CA ARG A 168 -4.21 10.48 9.77
C ARG A 168 -2.93 9.91 10.38
N HIS A 169 -3.00 8.69 10.87
CA HIS A 169 -1.89 8.06 11.56
C HIS A 169 -1.67 6.63 11.07
N GLU A 170 -0.40 6.23 10.99
CA GLU A 170 0.00 4.88 10.60
C GLU A 170 0.98 4.29 11.61
N LEU A 171 0.81 3.00 11.87
CA LEU A 171 1.60 2.23 12.80
C LEU A 171 2.72 1.50 12.06
N TYR A 172 3.94 1.66 12.56
CA TYR A 172 5.12 0.98 12.05
C TYR A 172 5.88 0.28 13.18
N LEU A 173 6.47 -0.86 12.85
CA LEU A 173 7.47 -1.53 13.67
C LEU A 173 8.82 -1.44 12.97
N ASP A 174 9.83 -0.90 13.66
CA ASP A 174 11.23 -1.02 13.27
C ASP A 174 11.72 -2.44 13.62
N ILE A 175 12.15 -3.18 12.61
CA ILE A 175 12.63 -4.56 12.71
C ILE A 175 14.17 -4.62 12.82
N SER A 176 14.84 -3.48 12.70
CA SER A 176 16.31 -3.38 12.81
C SER A 176 16.86 -3.93 14.15
N PRO A 177 16.26 -3.62 15.34
CA PRO A 177 16.75 -4.09 16.63
C PRO A 177 16.73 -5.62 16.77
N HIS A 178 17.46 -6.19 17.74
CA HIS A 178 17.43 -7.63 17.98
C HIS A 178 16.01 -8.12 18.35
N ILE A 179 15.66 -9.37 18.03
CA ILE A 179 14.28 -9.87 18.22
C ILE A 179 13.80 -9.76 19.67
N ASN A 180 14.71 -9.89 20.64
CA ASN A 180 14.41 -9.70 22.05
C ASN A 180 14.03 -8.25 22.39
N ASP A 181 14.69 -7.27 21.75
CA ASP A 181 14.41 -5.85 21.95
C ASP A 181 13.06 -5.49 21.32
N ILE A 182 12.80 -5.99 20.11
CA ILE A 182 11.49 -5.89 19.46
C ILE A 182 10.39 -6.43 20.38
N LYS A 183 10.56 -7.66 20.88
CA LYS A 183 9.61 -8.31 21.79
C LYS A 183 9.44 -7.55 23.10
N SER A 184 10.49 -6.87 23.57
CA SER A 184 10.42 -6.03 24.77
C SER A 184 9.51 -4.80 24.58
N GLY A 185 9.40 -4.29 23.35
CA GLY A 185 8.54 -3.15 22.99
C GLY A 185 7.05 -3.49 22.90
N PHE A 186 6.68 -4.76 22.80
CA PHE A 186 5.27 -5.14 22.71
C PHE A 186 4.47 -4.78 23.95
N ARG A 187 3.17 -4.55 23.76
CA ARG A 187 2.19 -4.41 24.86
C ARG A 187 2.36 -5.58 25.85
N LYS A 188 2.37 -5.26 27.15
CA LYS A 188 2.65 -6.24 28.23
C LYS A 188 1.84 -7.53 28.11
N SER A 189 0.55 -7.43 27.80
CA SER A 189 -0.33 -8.59 27.62
C SER A 189 0.05 -9.46 26.42
N TYR A 190 0.67 -8.91 25.37
CA TYR A 190 0.95 -9.66 24.14
C TYR A 190 2.10 -10.65 24.33
N LYS A 191 3.06 -10.31 25.20
CA LYS A 191 4.24 -11.14 25.48
C LYS A 191 3.84 -12.53 26.00
N SER A 192 2.88 -12.59 26.93
CA SER A 192 2.37 -13.85 27.47
C SER A 192 1.54 -14.60 26.42
N LEU A 193 0.69 -13.90 25.68
CA LEU A 193 -0.17 -14.48 24.65
C LEU A 193 0.62 -15.16 23.52
N VAL A 194 1.69 -14.51 23.04
CA VAL A 194 2.61 -15.10 22.06
C VAL A 194 3.31 -16.35 22.63
N SER A 195 3.76 -16.28 23.88
CA SER A 195 4.51 -17.38 24.53
C SER A 195 3.64 -18.61 24.84
N VAL A 196 2.36 -18.41 25.14
CA VAL A 196 1.38 -19.49 25.31
C VAL A 196 0.95 -20.03 23.96
N GLY A 197 0.62 -19.13 23.02
CA GLY A 197 0.12 -19.50 21.70
C GLY A 197 1.10 -20.36 20.89
N THR A 198 2.39 -20.07 20.95
CA THR A 198 3.45 -20.85 20.29
C THR A 198 3.56 -22.30 20.75
N ARG A 199 2.97 -22.66 21.90
CA ARG A 199 2.92 -24.05 22.39
C ARG A 199 1.63 -24.78 22.00
N LEU A 200 0.59 -24.04 21.62
CA LEU A 200 -0.75 -24.57 21.38
C LEU A 200 -1.03 -24.84 19.91
N TRP A 201 -0.36 -24.11 19.01
CA TRP A 201 -0.65 -24.14 17.57
C TRP A 201 0.60 -24.57 16.79
N SER A 202 0.40 -25.37 15.74
CA SER A 202 1.43 -25.51 14.70
C SER A 202 1.50 -24.20 13.93
N ILE A 203 2.70 -23.63 13.81
CA ILE A 203 2.93 -22.38 13.09
C ILE A 203 3.76 -22.72 11.87
N GLU A 204 3.22 -22.44 10.69
CA GLU A 204 3.83 -22.77 9.42
C GLU A 204 3.93 -21.54 8.51
N LEU A 205 4.88 -21.60 7.58
CA LEU A 205 5.11 -20.59 6.57
C LEU A 205 4.86 -21.21 5.19
N LEU A 206 4.06 -20.53 4.39
CA LEU A 206 3.93 -20.82 2.97
C LEU A 206 4.83 -19.84 2.21
N GLU A 207 5.98 -20.36 1.77
CA GLU A 207 6.97 -19.65 0.95
C GLU A 207 7.06 -20.21 -0.47
N ASN A 208 6.34 -21.29 -0.74
CA ASN A 208 6.25 -21.92 -2.05
C ASN A 208 4.82 -21.82 -2.59
N SER A 209 4.60 -22.26 -3.83
CA SER A 209 3.28 -22.22 -4.46
C SER A 209 2.43 -23.46 -4.13
N ASN A 210 2.37 -23.91 -2.88
CA ASN A 210 1.46 -24.98 -2.47
C ASN A 210 0.01 -24.47 -2.54
N THR A 211 -0.66 -24.83 -3.64
CA THR A 211 -2.03 -24.43 -3.96
C THR A 211 -3.04 -24.97 -2.95
N THR A 212 -2.83 -26.16 -2.38
CA THR A 212 -3.72 -26.75 -1.39
C THR A 212 -3.80 -25.88 -0.13
N VAL A 213 -2.64 -25.49 0.42
CA VAL A 213 -2.58 -24.59 1.60
C VAL A 213 -3.16 -23.22 1.26
N TRP A 214 -2.92 -22.72 0.05
CA TRP A 214 -3.49 -21.45 -0.40
C TRP A 214 -5.01 -21.49 -0.49
N ASP A 215 -5.58 -22.56 -1.05
CA ASP A 215 -7.02 -22.77 -1.15
C ASP A 215 -7.66 -22.90 0.25
N GLU A 216 -6.99 -23.57 1.20
CA GLU A 216 -7.42 -23.60 2.61
C GLU A 216 -7.51 -22.20 3.20
N PHE A 217 -6.50 -21.34 2.98
CA PHE A 217 -6.50 -19.96 3.46
C PHE A 217 -7.61 -19.12 2.83
N ARG A 218 -7.83 -19.26 1.51
CA ARG A 218 -8.95 -18.60 0.81
C ARG A 218 -10.30 -19.04 1.38
N ASN A 219 -10.47 -20.34 1.64
CA ASN A 219 -11.70 -20.90 2.20
C ASN A 219 -11.94 -20.41 3.63
N LEU A 220 -10.89 -20.35 4.46
CA LEU A 220 -10.98 -19.74 5.79
C LEU A 220 -11.39 -18.26 5.71
N HIS A 221 -10.81 -17.50 4.78
CA HIS A 221 -11.20 -16.11 4.55
C HIS A 221 -12.68 -15.98 4.16
N LEU A 222 -13.18 -16.83 3.25
CA LEU A 222 -14.59 -16.87 2.87
C LEU A 222 -15.50 -17.16 4.08
N GLN A 223 -15.16 -18.17 4.88
CA GLN A 223 -15.91 -18.54 6.09
C GLN A 223 -15.97 -17.39 7.10
N VAL A 224 -14.84 -16.71 7.34
CA VAL A 224 -14.74 -15.62 8.31
C VAL A 224 -15.40 -14.34 7.81
N SER A 225 -15.36 -14.06 6.52
CA SER A 225 -15.98 -12.86 5.93
C SER A 225 -17.49 -13.04 5.66
N GLY A 226 -17.96 -14.28 5.48
CA GLY A 226 -19.34 -14.63 5.19
C GLY A 226 -19.78 -14.34 3.75
N ARG A 227 -18.87 -13.84 2.89
CA ARG A 227 -19.14 -13.54 1.49
C ARG A 227 -17.85 -13.55 0.67
N ILE A 228 -17.96 -13.73 -0.64
CA ILE A 228 -16.83 -13.52 -1.54
C ILE A 228 -16.56 -12.01 -1.62
N THR A 229 -15.42 -11.58 -1.12
CA THR A 229 -15.02 -10.15 -1.13
C THR A 229 -13.94 -9.84 -2.16
N ARG A 230 -13.49 -10.84 -2.93
CA ARG A 230 -12.33 -10.77 -3.84
C ARG A 230 -12.51 -11.77 -4.99
N SER A 231 -12.06 -11.40 -6.19
CA SER A 231 -12.09 -12.29 -7.36
C SER A 231 -11.01 -13.37 -7.25
N ILE A 232 -11.20 -14.50 -7.96
CA ILE A 232 -10.16 -15.54 -8.05
C ILE A 232 -8.86 -14.98 -8.63
N ALA A 233 -8.94 -14.14 -9.66
CA ALA A 233 -7.74 -13.49 -10.25
C ALA A 233 -6.91 -12.72 -9.20
N SER A 234 -7.55 -12.03 -8.25
CA SER A 234 -6.83 -11.33 -7.18
C SER A 234 -6.22 -12.27 -6.14
N TRP A 235 -6.76 -13.48 -5.95
CA TRP A 235 -6.15 -14.53 -5.14
C TRP A 235 -4.98 -15.20 -5.86
N ASP A 236 -5.09 -15.40 -7.17
CA ASP A 236 -4.05 -16.04 -7.98
C ASP A 236 -2.78 -15.19 -8.04
N ILE A 237 -2.93 -13.88 -8.25
CA ILE A 237 -1.76 -12.97 -8.26
C ILE A 237 -1.10 -12.88 -6.88
N GLN A 238 -1.86 -13.01 -5.78
CA GLN A 238 -1.28 -13.07 -4.45
C GLN A 238 -0.46 -14.35 -4.22
N LEU A 239 -0.89 -15.50 -4.76
CA LEU A 239 -0.09 -16.73 -4.73
C LEU A 239 1.17 -16.59 -5.58
N GLU A 240 1.08 -15.90 -6.72
CA GLU A 240 2.24 -15.60 -7.57
C GLU A 240 3.27 -14.74 -6.82
N HIS A 241 2.82 -13.76 -6.04
CA HIS A 241 3.73 -12.97 -5.18
C HIS A 241 4.45 -13.83 -4.15
N ILE A 242 3.79 -14.84 -3.58
CA ILE A 242 4.44 -15.81 -2.69
C ILE A 242 5.50 -16.60 -3.46
N ARG A 243 5.14 -17.13 -4.65
CA ARG A 243 6.07 -17.89 -5.50
C ARG A 243 7.34 -17.10 -5.84
N ASN A 244 7.19 -15.80 -6.08
CA ASN A 244 8.30 -14.92 -6.45
C ASN A 244 9.07 -14.35 -5.24
N GLY A 245 8.68 -14.72 -4.01
CA GLY A 245 9.34 -14.25 -2.78
C GLY A 245 8.96 -12.84 -2.34
N ASN A 246 8.05 -12.18 -3.06
CA ASN A 246 7.54 -10.83 -2.78
C ASN A 246 6.40 -10.83 -1.74
N ALA A 247 5.98 -12.00 -1.28
CA ALA A 247 5.05 -12.19 -0.20
C ALA A 247 5.32 -13.49 0.54
N PHE A 248 4.74 -13.64 1.71
CA PHE A 248 4.66 -14.92 2.42
C PHE A 248 3.36 -14.98 3.23
N LEU A 249 2.88 -16.21 3.47
CA LEU A 249 1.73 -16.46 4.33
C LEU A 249 2.22 -17.17 5.60
N VAL A 250 1.89 -16.61 6.75
CA VAL A 250 1.97 -17.31 8.04
C VAL A 250 0.60 -17.90 8.32
N TYR A 251 0.53 -19.19 8.66
CA TYR A 251 -0.72 -19.83 9.04
C TYR A 251 -0.57 -20.74 10.26
N LEU A 252 -1.69 -20.98 10.92
CA LEU A 252 -1.80 -21.74 12.16
C LEU A 252 -2.67 -22.97 11.93
N ARG A 253 -2.19 -24.14 12.37
CA ARG A 253 -2.99 -25.37 12.41
C ARG A 253 -3.28 -25.81 13.84
N ASN A 254 -4.48 -26.37 14.04
CA ASN A 254 -4.87 -27.02 15.28
C ASN A 254 -4.22 -28.41 15.40
N ASN A 255 -4.47 -29.10 16.52
CA ASN A 255 -3.91 -30.44 16.81
C ASN A 255 -4.40 -31.55 15.86
N ILE A 256 -5.47 -31.33 15.11
CA ILE A 256 -5.98 -32.26 14.08
C ILE A 256 -5.62 -31.83 12.66
N GLY A 257 -4.79 -30.78 12.50
CA GLY A 257 -4.25 -30.34 11.22
C GLY A 257 -5.09 -29.32 10.45
N GLU A 258 -6.19 -28.82 11.00
CA GLU A 258 -7.04 -27.82 10.33
C GLU A 258 -6.46 -26.41 10.47
N MET A 259 -6.52 -25.61 9.39
CA MET A 259 -6.12 -24.21 9.42
C MET A 259 -7.13 -23.36 10.19
N VAL A 260 -6.69 -22.73 11.28
CA VAL A 260 -7.55 -21.90 12.15
C VAL A 260 -7.25 -20.41 12.06
N GLY A 261 -6.13 -20.03 11.44
CA GLY A 261 -5.75 -18.64 11.28
C GLY A 261 -4.61 -18.46 10.31
N GLY A 262 -4.52 -17.28 9.70
CA GLY A 262 -3.40 -16.92 8.84
C GLY A 262 -3.35 -15.43 8.49
N GLY A 263 -2.17 -14.99 8.09
CA GLY A 263 -1.87 -13.64 7.64
C GLY A 263 -0.97 -13.64 6.42
N LEU A 264 -1.38 -12.94 5.36
CA LEU A 264 -0.56 -12.68 4.18
C LEU A 264 0.19 -11.36 4.37
N PHE A 265 1.48 -11.38 4.06
CA PHE A 265 2.37 -10.24 4.15
C PHE A 265 3.04 -9.99 2.80
N ASN A 266 2.94 -8.77 2.28
CA ASN A 266 3.66 -8.35 1.08
C ASN A 266 4.96 -7.65 1.46
N LEU A 267 5.96 -7.75 0.59
CA LEU A 267 7.31 -7.28 0.83
C LEU A 267 7.79 -6.39 -0.30
N SER A 268 8.63 -5.43 0.06
CA SER A 268 9.63 -4.82 -0.78
C SER A 268 11.01 -5.13 -0.17
N HIS A 269 12.07 -4.51 -0.70
CA HIS A 269 13.39 -4.58 -0.08
C HIS A 269 13.45 -3.97 1.34
N ASP A 270 12.69 -2.90 1.62
CA ASP A 270 12.79 -2.17 2.90
C ASP A 270 11.56 -2.33 3.81
N GLU A 271 10.40 -2.70 3.25
CA GLU A 271 9.11 -2.66 3.92
C GLU A 271 8.37 -4.00 3.82
N GLY A 272 7.77 -4.43 4.92
CA GLY A 272 6.71 -5.43 4.93
C GLY A 272 5.35 -4.78 5.22
N VAL A 273 4.28 -5.31 4.64
CA VAL A 273 2.90 -4.84 4.85
C VAL A 273 1.99 -6.01 5.20
N TYR A 274 1.11 -5.81 6.19
CA TYR A 274 0.05 -6.77 6.51
C TYR A 274 -1.17 -6.60 5.59
N SER A 275 -1.33 -7.54 4.66
CA SER A 275 -2.27 -7.38 3.53
C SER A 275 -3.60 -8.08 3.71
N VAL A 276 -3.58 -9.31 4.24
CA VAL A 276 -4.79 -10.14 4.44
C VAL A 276 -4.69 -10.87 5.75
N GLY A 277 -5.79 -10.95 6.49
CA GLY A 277 -5.90 -11.78 7.68
C GLY A 277 -7.22 -12.52 7.70
N ALA A 278 -7.16 -13.81 8.04
CA ALA A 278 -8.34 -14.64 8.26
C ALA A 278 -8.10 -15.49 9.51
N TYR A 279 -9.02 -15.45 10.47
CA TYR A 279 -8.89 -16.16 11.73
C TYR A 279 -10.27 -16.64 12.19
N ASP A 280 -10.36 -17.88 12.67
CA ASP A 280 -11.60 -18.42 13.19
C ASP A 280 -12.05 -17.63 14.42
N ARG A 281 -13.18 -16.92 14.27
CA ARG A 281 -13.74 -16.04 15.29
C ARG A 281 -14.19 -16.79 16.55
N LYS A 282 -14.51 -18.07 16.44
CA LYS A 282 -14.92 -18.90 17.59
C LYS A 282 -13.78 -19.06 18.60
N LEU A 283 -12.55 -18.92 18.15
CA LEU A 283 -11.35 -19.12 18.95
C LEU A 283 -10.83 -17.83 19.61
N PHE A 284 -11.38 -16.65 19.28
CA PHE A 284 -10.82 -15.36 19.71
C PHE A 284 -10.88 -15.14 21.22
N ASN A 285 -11.92 -15.67 21.89
CA ASN A 285 -12.10 -15.47 23.33
C ASN A 285 -11.09 -16.26 24.16
N ASN A 286 -10.56 -17.36 23.61
CA ASN A 286 -9.71 -18.29 24.34
C ASN A 286 -8.26 -18.29 23.81
N TYR A 287 -8.04 -17.84 22.58
CA TYR A 287 -6.77 -18.00 21.89
C TYR A 287 -6.36 -16.75 21.09
N SER A 288 -5.05 -16.50 21.09
CA SER A 288 -4.44 -15.30 20.51
C SER A 288 -3.85 -15.54 19.12
N LEU A 289 -4.66 -16.09 18.20
CA LEU A 289 -4.23 -16.47 16.84
C LEU A 289 -3.50 -15.33 16.11
N GLY A 290 -4.11 -14.15 16.08
CA GLY A 290 -3.52 -12.96 15.44
C GLY A 290 -2.17 -12.56 16.05
N HIS A 291 -1.99 -12.71 17.37
CA HIS A 291 -0.73 -12.33 18.00
C HIS A 291 0.42 -13.25 17.60
N ILE A 292 0.14 -14.54 17.46
CA ILE A 292 1.13 -15.54 17.05
C ILE A 292 1.53 -15.32 15.59
N VAL A 293 0.54 -15.12 14.71
CA VAL A 293 0.76 -14.83 13.29
C VAL A 293 1.61 -13.58 13.11
N GLN A 294 1.27 -12.50 13.81
CA GLN A 294 2.02 -11.25 13.76
C GLN A 294 3.46 -11.43 14.26
N TYR A 295 3.66 -12.13 15.38
CA TYR A 295 4.99 -12.37 15.91
C TYR A 295 5.86 -13.22 14.96
N LYS A 296 5.30 -14.30 14.40
CA LYS A 296 6.04 -15.11 13.42
C LYS A 296 6.35 -14.33 12.14
N ALA A 297 5.46 -13.45 11.70
CA ALA A 297 5.73 -12.56 10.57
C ALA A 297 6.86 -11.58 10.86
N ILE A 298 6.97 -11.06 12.08
CA ILE A 298 8.09 -10.21 12.50
C ILE A 298 9.41 -10.99 12.47
N GLU A 299 9.42 -12.23 12.95
CA GLU A 299 10.60 -13.11 12.87
C GLU A 299 11.01 -13.35 11.42
N GLU A 300 10.04 -13.61 10.53
CA GLU A 300 10.30 -13.85 9.10
C GLU A 300 10.74 -12.58 8.35
N MET A 301 10.15 -11.43 8.64
CA MET A 301 10.63 -10.17 8.07
C MET A 301 12.07 -9.88 8.51
N LYS A 302 12.44 -10.27 9.74
CA LYS A 302 13.80 -10.13 10.24
C LYS A 302 14.79 -11.05 9.50
N THR A 303 14.44 -12.32 9.25
CA THR A 303 15.30 -13.23 8.46
C THR A 303 15.50 -12.73 7.03
N ARG A 304 14.49 -12.04 6.48
CA ARG A 304 14.52 -11.39 5.16
C ARG A 304 15.18 -10.01 5.12
N ASN A 305 15.73 -9.53 6.24
CA ASN A 305 16.37 -8.21 6.38
C ASN A 305 15.47 -7.01 6.07
N ILE A 306 14.16 -7.16 6.26
CA ILE A 306 13.20 -6.05 6.19
C ILE A 306 13.44 -5.12 7.37
N LYS A 307 13.41 -3.80 7.12
CA LYS A 307 13.65 -2.78 8.14
C LYS A 307 12.36 -2.30 8.78
N TRP A 308 11.33 -2.08 7.98
CA TRP A 308 10.08 -1.50 8.43
C TRP A 308 8.93 -2.45 8.21
N TYR A 309 8.08 -2.62 9.22
CA TYR A 309 6.83 -3.33 9.09
C TYR A 309 5.65 -2.39 9.30
N LYS A 310 4.95 -2.09 8.21
CA LYS A 310 3.74 -1.28 8.18
C LYS A 310 2.55 -2.12 8.65
N LEU A 311 2.17 -1.91 9.91
CA LEU A 311 1.03 -2.59 10.55
C LEU A 311 -0.32 -2.04 10.03
N GLY A 312 -0.32 -0.79 9.56
CA GLY A 312 -1.47 -0.10 8.95
C GLY A 312 -1.99 1.06 9.78
N SER A 313 -3.19 1.56 9.46
CA SER A 313 -3.71 2.80 10.04
C SER A 313 -4.04 2.67 11.54
N ARG A 314 -3.69 3.71 12.30
CA ARG A 314 -4.20 3.95 13.65
C ARG A 314 -5.43 4.84 13.58
N ARG A 315 -6.58 4.34 14.05
CA ARG A 315 -7.87 5.05 14.00
C ARG A 315 -8.19 5.71 15.33
N PHE A 316 -8.48 7.01 15.32
CA PHE A 316 -8.93 7.77 16.48
C PHE A 316 -10.40 8.19 16.37
N ILE A 317 -11.09 8.30 17.51
CA ILE A 317 -12.53 8.63 17.60
C ILE A 317 -12.85 9.99 16.94
N SER A 318 -11.88 10.90 16.91
CA SER A 318 -12.00 12.24 16.32
C SER A 318 -11.82 12.29 14.80
N GLU A 319 -11.52 11.17 14.13
CA GLU A 319 -11.40 11.15 12.67
C GLU A 319 -12.74 11.37 11.97
N SER A 320 -12.68 11.91 10.75
CA SER A 320 -13.84 12.08 9.87
C SER A 320 -13.60 11.34 8.54
N PRO A 321 -14.47 10.38 8.14
CA PRO A 321 -15.63 9.91 8.88
C PRO A 321 -15.24 9.21 10.19
N LYS A 322 -16.17 9.21 11.14
CA LYS A 322 -15.96 8.58 12.46
C LYS A 322 -15.72 7.08 12.28
N PRO A 323 -14.62 6.52 12.79
CA PRO A 323 -14.35 5.10 12.68
C PRO A 323 -15.33 4.29 13.55
N THR A 324 -15.65 3.09 13.09
CA THR A 324 -16.44 2.11 13.84
C THR A 324 -15.65 1.57 15.04
N GLU A 325 -16.36 1.04 16.04
CA GLU A 325 -15.72 0.36 17.19
C GLU A 325 -14.79 -0.77 16.75
N LYS A 326 -15.19 -1.48 15.68
CA LYS A 326 -14.39 -2.54 15.07
C LYS A 326 -13.07 -2.00 14.52
N GLU A 327 -13.09 -0.90 13.78
CA GLU A 327 -11.87 -0.29 13.22
C GLU A 327 -10.94 0.23 14.32
N ILE A 328 -11.50 0.85 15.37
CA ILE A 328 -10.75 1.27 16.55
C ILE A 328 -10.07 0.06 17.19
N SER A 329 -10.82 -1.00 17.47
CA SER A 329 -10.31 -2.24 18.08
C SER A 329 -9.21 -2.91 17.25
N ILE A 330 -9.38 -3.01 15.93
CA ILE A 330 -8.34 -3.52 15.02
C ILE A 330 -7.08 -2.67 15.09
N SER A 331 -7.22 -1.34 15.13
CA SER A 331 -6.07 -0.44 15.18
C SER A 331 -5.37 -0.47 16.55
N GLU A 332 -6.12 -0.65 17.64
CA GLU A 332 -5.57 -0.88 18.99
C GLU A 332 -4.80 -2.20 19.07
N PHE A 333 -5.32 -3.24 18.43
CA PHE A 333 -4.63 -4.51 18.34
C PHE A 333 -3.26 -4.35 17.65
N LYS A 334 -3.24 -3.73 16.47
CA LYS A 334 -2.02 -3.45 15.71
C LYS A 334 -1.03 -2.60 16.52
N HIS A 335 -1.54 -1.60 17.24
CA HIS A 335 -0.71 -0.70 18.03
C HIS A 335 0.08 -1.44 19.11
N GLY A 336 -0.41 -2.56 19.64
CA GLY A 336 0.32 -3.35 20.62
C GLY A 336 1.63 -3.98 20.11
N PHE A 337 1.88 -3.99 18.80
CA PHE A 337 3.13 -4.40 18.16
C PHE A 337 3.99 -3.23 17.68
N ALA A 338 3.42 -2.04 17.55
CA ALA A 338 4.09 -0.92 16.91
C ALA A 338 5.18 -0.33 17.81
N SER A 339 6.25 0.13 17.18
CA SER A 339 7.30 0.94 17.82
C SER A 339 7.12 2.42 17.52
N HIS A 340 6.46 2.75 16.41
CA HIS A 340 6.32 4.11 15.90
C HIS A 340 4.88 4.37 15.44
N LEU A 341 4.47 5.62 15.61
CA LEU A 341 3.25 6.19 15.05
C LEU A 341 3.66 7.38 14.18
N PHE A 342 3.47 7.26 12.87
CA PHE A 342 3.82 8.31 11.92
C PHE A 342 2.57 9.03 11.41
N PRO A 343 2.69 10.33 11.05
CA PRO A 343 1.65 11.02 10.33
C PRO A 343 1.45 10.40 8.95
N HIS A 344 0.19 10.29 8.54
CA HIS A 344 -0.21 9.98 7.18
C HIS A 344 -1.08 11.13 6.71
N LEU A 345 -0.62 11.88 5.72
CA LEU A 345 -1.26 13.10 5.27
C LEU A 345 -2.10 12.79 4.05
N LEU A 346 -3.43 12.89 4.21
CA LEU A 346 -4.35 12.90 3.08
C LEU A 346 -4.50 14.34 2.61
N LEU A 347 -4.14 14.63 1.37
CA LEU A 347 -4.24 15.95 0.77
C LEU A 347 -5.39 15.95 -0.22
N ARG A 348 -6.32 16.90 -0.06
CA ARG A 348 -7.41 17.15 -1.00
C ARG A 348 -7.03 18.34 -1.87
N HIS A 349 -6.89 18.10 -3.16
CA HIS A 349 -6.50 19.11 -4.13
C HIS A 349 -7.74 19.62 -4.86
N PRO A 350 -8.02 20.93 -4.85
CA PRO A 350 -9.00 21.48 -5.76
C PRO A 350 -8.45 21.36 -7.18
N SER A 351 -9.20 20.75 -8.08
CA SER A 351 -8.90 20.89 -9.50
C SER A 351 -9.16 22.34 -9.83
N GLN A 352 -8.12 23.12 -10.09
CA GLN A 352 -8.26 24.57 -10.32
C GLN A 352 -9.13 24.82 -11.55
N SER A 353 -10.45 24.89 -11.36
CA SER A 353 -11.40 25.41 -12.33
C SER A 353 -11.33 26.93 -12.21
N LYS A 354 -10.66 27.55 -13.18
CA LYS A 354 -10.48 29.01 -13.34
C LYS A 354 -9.58 29.64 -12.29
N ARG A 355 -8.37 30.00 -12.72
CA ARG A 355 -7.78 31.26 -12.23
C ARG A 355 -8.81 32.33 -12.56
N ASP A 356 -9.47 32.86 -11.55
CA ASP A 356 -10.16 34.13 -11.71
C ASP A 356 -9.14 35.14 -12.24
N ASN A 357 -9.57 35.88 -13.26
CA ASN A 357 -8.81 36.75 -14.15
C ASN A 357 -7.63 37.51 -13.54
#